data_AF-A0A7C0WGG9-F1
#
_entry.id   AF-A0A7C0WGG9-F1
#
_cell.length_a   1.000
_cell.length_b   1.000
_cell.length_c   1.000
_cell.angle_alpha   90.00
_cell.angle_beta   90.00
_cell.angle_gamma   90.00
#
_symmetry.space_group_name_H-M   'P 1'
#
loop_
_entity.id
_entity.type
_entity.pdbx_description
1 polymer ?
#
loop_
_entity_poly.entity_id
_entity_poly.type
_entity_poly.pdbx_seq_one_letter_code
_entity_poly.pdbx_strand_id
1 'polypeptide(L)'
;MSVLVDKNTILICQGFTGSQGTFHSEQAIAYGTKMAGGVTPGKGGSQNLGLPVFDTVGQAVEATGANASVIYVPPPFAADAILEAIDAEL
;
A
#
# COMPACT_ATOMS: atom_id res chain seq x y z
N MET A 1 10.08 -15.13 -17.15
CA MET A 1 9.10 -15.78 -16.26
C MET A 1 9.42 -15.28 -14.86
N SER A 2 8.52 -14.52 -14.25
CA SER A 2 8.68 -14.03 -12.88
C SER A 2 7.96 -14.98 -11.91
N VAL A 3 8.19 -14.78 -10.60
CA VAL A 3 7.53 -15.52 -9.52
C VAL A 3 6.87 -14.48 -8.61
N LEU A 4 5.61 -14.73 -8.24
CA LEU A 4 4.73 -13.86 -7.42
C LEU A 4 4.32 -12.53 -8.06
N VAL A 5 5.28 -11.67 -8.42
CA VAL A 5 4.99 -10.31 -8.92
C VAL A 5 5.38 -10.11 -10.37
N ASP A 6 4.62 -9.29 -11.08
CA ASP A 6 4.89 -8.87 -12.45
C ASP A 6 4.35 -7.47 -12.75
N LYS A 7 4.39 -7.06 -14.03
CA LYS A 7 3.89 -5.75 -14.49
C LYS A 7 2.38 -5.53 -14.31
N ASN A 8 1.63 -6.56 -13.91
CA ASN A 8 0.20 -6.52 -13.64
C ASN A 8 -0.12 -6.51 -12.15
N THR A 9 0.86 -6.73 -11.26
CA THR A 9 0.70 -6.57 -9.82
C THR A 9 0.28 -5.13 -9.51
N ILE A 10 -0.82 -4.96 -8.78
CA ILE A 10 -1.36 -3.68 -8.31
C ILE A 10 -1.02 -3.57 -6.82
N LEU A 11 -0.13 -2.63 -6.50
CA LEU A 11 0.50 -2.53 -5.18
C LEU A 11 -0.10 -1.38 -4.37
N ILE A 12 -0.40 -1.64 -3.09
CA ILE A 12 -0.67 -0.60 -2.07
C ILE A 12 0.46 -0.56 -1.04
N CYS A 13 0.63 0.60 -0.39
CA CYS A 13 1.59 0.76 0.70
C CYS A 13 0.86 0.94 2.04
N GLN A 14 1.15 0.12 3.04
CA GLN A 14 0.76 0.39 4.43
C GLN A 14 1.84 1.26 5.09
N GLY A 15 1.44 2.35 5.75
CA GLY A 15 2.38 3.39 6.19
C GLY A 15 2.75 4.37 5.06
N PHE A 16 1.86 4.55 4.08
CA PHE A 16 2.12 5.28 2.84
C PHE A 16 2.58 6.72 3.03
N THR A 17 1.99 7.43 3.99
CA THR A 17 2.32 8.83 4.28
C THR A 17 3.52 9.00 5.23
N GLY A 18 4.15 7.89 5.65
CA GLY A 18 5.38 7.91 6.43
C GLY A 18 6.60 8.24 5.55
N SER A 19 7.70 8.67 6.18
CA SER A 19 8.94 9.04 5.46
C SER A 19 9.45 7.92 4.54
N GLN A 20 9.57 6.69 5.06
CA GLN A 20 10.04 5.55 4.27
C GLN A 20 9.01 5.07 3.24
N GLY A 21 7.72 5.05 3.61
CA GLY A 21 6.62 4.70 2.70
C GLY A 21 6.55 5.64 1.51
N THR A 22 6.68 6.96 1.74
CA THR A 22 6.70 7.96 0.66
C THR A 22 7.95 7.82 -0.21
N PHE A 23 9.13 7.74 0.39
CA PHE A 23 10.39 7.62 -0.35
C PHE A 23 10.41 6.38 -1.27
N HIS A 24 10.08 5.20 -0.74
CA HIS A 24 10.10 3.98 -1.54
C HIS A 24 8.94 3.89 -2.53
N SER A 25 7.78 4.45 -2.23
CA SER A 25 6.65 4.50 -3.18
C SER A 25 6.96 5.41 -4.37
N GLU A 26 7.62 6.55 -4.15
CA GLU A 26 8.05 7.45 -5.22
C GLU A 26 9.01 6.73 -6.18
N GLN A 27 9.99 6.00 -5.63
CA GLN A 27 10.92 5.19 -6.43
C GLN A 27 10.20 4.04 -7.16
N ALA A 28 9.24 3.37 -6.51
CA ALA A 28 8.46 2.30 -7.14
C ALA A 28 7.64 2.82 -8.34
N ILE A 29 7.01 4.00 -8.19
CA ILE A 29 6.29 4.66 -9.29
C ILE A 29 7.26 5.01 -10.42
N ALA A 30 8.42 5.60 -10.12
CA ALA A 30 9.44 5.95 -11.11
C ALA A 30 9.98 4.71 -11.86
N TYR A 31 10.04 3.56 -11.19
CA TYR A 31 10.44 2.28 -11.76
C TYR A 31 9.36 1.64 -12.66
N GLY A 32 8.10 2.10 -12.57
CA GLY A 32 6.98 1.57 -13.33
C GLY A 32 6.13 0.53 -12.59
N THR A 33 6.29 0.39 -11.28
CA THR A 33 5.36 -0.38 -10.43
C THR A 33 3.98 0.27 -10.45
N LYS A 34 2.93 -0.53 -10.58
CA LYS A 34 1.54 -0.05 -10.52
C LYS A 34 1.13 0.21 -9.07
N MET A 35 1.65 1.28 -8.48
CA MET A 35 1.19 1.79 -7.20
C MET A 35 -0.22 2.35 -7.34
N ALA A 36 -1.15 1.83 -6.55
CA ALA A 36 -2.56 2.23 -6.60
C ALA A 36 -2.98 3.19 -5.49
N GLY A 37 -2.16 3.30 -4.44
CA GLY A 37 -2.44 4.13 -3.27
C GLY A 37 -1.81 3.54 -2.02
N GLY A 38 -2.37 3.87 -0.87
CA GLY A 38 -1.92 3.27 0.37
C GLY A 38 -2.77 3.60 1.58
N VAL A 39 -2.40 3.01 2.70
CA VAL A 39 -3.15 3.06 3.95
C VAL A 39 -2.37 3.88 4.97
N THR A 40 -3.05 4.83 5.60
CA THR A 40 -2.59 5.48 6.84
C THR A 40 -3.83 5.81 7.67
N PRO A 41 -4.07 5.08 8.77
CA PRO A 41 -5.23 5.33 9.62
C PRO A 41 -5.32 6.79 10.09
N GLY A 42 -6.51 7.38 9.98
CA GLY A 42 -6.80 8.77 10.29
C GLY A 42 -6.48 9.76 9.16
N LYS A 43 -6.04 9.27 7.99
CA LYS A 43 -5.76 10.08 6.79
C LYS A 43 -6.54 9.62 5.55
N GLY A 44 -7.52 8.75 5.70
CA GLY A 44 -8.41 8.35 4.61
C GLY A 44 -9.05 9.56 3.92
N GLY A 45 -9.17 9.48 2.58
CA GLY A 45 -9.71 10.54 1.74
C GLY A 45 -8.70 11.64 1.37
N SER A 46 -7.48 11.60 1.90
CA SER A 46 -6.37 12.44 1.45
C SER A 46 -5.64 11.84 0.25
N GLN A 47 -4.61 12.55 -0.23
CA GLN A 47 -3.72 12.05 -1.29
C GLN A 47 -2.26 12.13 -0.84
N ASN A 48 -1.45 11.19 -1.33
CA ASN A 48 0.00 11.22 -1.23
C ASN A 48 0.60 10.74 -2.56
N LEU A 49 1.64 11.42 -3.06
CA LEU A 49 2.21 11.16 -4.41
C LEU A 49 1.16 11.16 -5.54
N GLY A 50 0.07 11.92 -5.38
CA GLY A 50 -1.06 11.95 -6.32
C GLY A 50 -1.95 10.70 -6.32
N LEU A 51 -1.75 9.78 -5.37
CA LEU A 51 -2.54 8.56 -5.21
C LEU A 51 -3.43 8.63 -3.96
N PRO A 52 -4.58 7.94 -3.93
CA PRO A 52 -5.50 7.96 -2.80
C PRO A 52 -4.91 7.33 -1.54
N VAL A 53 -5.24 7.93 -0.39
CA VAL A 53 -4.95 7.39 0.94
C VAL A 53 -6.26 6.87 1.54
N PHE A 54 -6.20 5.67 2.12
CA PHE A 54 -7.33 5.01 2.78
C PHE A 54 -7.05 4.83 4.28
N ASP A 55 -8.13 4.67 5.06
CA ASP A 55 -8.01 4.39 6.49
C ASP A 55 -7.74 2.91 6.76
N THR A 56 -8.26 2.02 5.92
CA THR A 56 -8.08 0.56 6.05
C THR A 56 -7.61 -0.10 4.76
N VAL A 57 -6.97 -1.26 4.88
CA VAL A 57 -6.57 -2.10 3.73
C VAL A 57 -7.79 -2.55 2.95
N GLY A 58 -8.86 -3.00 3.61
CA GLY A 58 -10.08 -3.45 2.93
C GLY A 58 -10.67 -2.38 2.00
N GLN A 59 -10.72 -1.11 2.44
CA GLN A 59 -11.15 0.01 1.60
C GLN A 59 -10.23 0.21 0.38
N ALA A 60 -8.91 0.10 0.59
CA ALA A 60 -7.95 0.23 -0.49
C ALA A 60 -8.13 -0.88 -1.53
N VAL A 61 -8.30 -2.13 -1.08
CA VAL A 61 -8.53 -3.30 -1.95
C VAL A 61 -9.81 -3.13 -2.76
N GLU A 62 -10.92 -2.79 -2.12
CA GLU A 62 -12.21 -2.58 -2.79
C GLU A 62 -12.13 -1.47 -3.85
N ALA A 63 -11.47 -0.36 -3.51
CA ALA A 63 -11.39 0.79 -4.40
C ALA A 63 -10.41 0.59 -5.57
N THR A 64 -9.33 -0.18 -5.39
CA THR A 64 -8.24 -0.24 -6.37
C THR A 64 -8.01 -1.61 -7.01
N GLY A 65 -8.59 -2.68 -6.47
CA GLY A 65 -8.29 -4.05 -6.88
C GLY A 65 -6.83 -4.45 -6.60
N ALA A 66 -6.24 -3.92 -5.53
CA ALA A 66 -4.86 -4.25 -5.16
C ALA A 66 -4.72 -5.76 -4.86
N ASN A 67 -3.60 -6.34 -5.26
CA ASN A 67 -3.29 -7.76 -5.06
C ASN A 67 -1.91 -7.99 -4.43
N ALA A 68 -1.29 -6.91 -3.93
CA ALA A 68 -0.06 -6.95 -3.17
C ALA A 68 0.02 -5.72 -2.26
N SER A 69 0.69 -5.88 -1.11
CA SER A 69 0.93 -4.79 -0.16
C SER A 69 2.38 -4.79 0.29
N VAL A 70 2.96 -3.60 0.43
CA VAL A 70 4.25 -3.38 1.08
C VAL A 70 4.04 -2.63 2.39
N ILE A 71 4.69 -3.08 3.46
CA ILE A 71 4.45 -2.56 4.83
C ILE A 71 5.65 -1.77 5.31
N TYR A 72 5.48 -0.44 5.39
CA TYR A 72 6.43 0.51 6.00
C TYR A 72 5.86 1.07 7.30
N VAL A 73 5.34 0.18 8.14
CA VAL A 73 4.72 0.51 9.43
C VAL A 73 5.74 0.29 10.57
N PRO A 74 5.81 1.17 11.59
CA PRO A 74 6.72 0.99 12.72
C PRO A 74 6.53 -0.35 13.45
N PRO A 75 7.58 -0.92 14.08
CA PRO A 75 7.51 -2.24 14.70
C PRO A 75 6.33 -2.49 15.65
N PRO A 76 5.91 -1.52 16.52
CA PRO A 76 4.78 -1.74 17.42
C PRO A 76 3.44 -2.02 16.73
N PHE A 77 3.29 -1.62 15.46
CA PHE A 77 2.03 -1.73 14.71
C PHE A 77 2.15 -2.66 13.49
N ALA A 78 3.34 -3.18 13.21
CA ALA A 78 3.60 -3.98 12.03
C ALA A 78 2.83 -5.32 12.04
N ALA A 79 2.68 -5.96 13.20
CA ALA A 79 1.91 -7.20 13.30
C ALA A 79 0.43 -6.99 12.96
N ASP A 80 -0.16 -5.90 13.45
CA ASP A 80 -1.55 -5.55 13.18
C ASP A 80 -1.77 -5.23 11.70
N ALA A 81 -0.86 -4.46 11.09
CA ALA A 81 -0.85 -4.17 9.65
C ALA A 81 -0.71 -5.43 8.77
N ILE A 82 0.04 -6.43 9.22
CA ILE A 82 0.13 -7.73 8.53
C ILE A 82 -1.20 -8.47 8.61
N LEU A 83 -1.80 -8.56 9.80
CA LEU A 83 -3.09 -9.22 9.99
C LEU A 83 -4.21 -8.53 9.20
N GLU A 84 -4.20 -7.20 9.15
CA GLU A 84 -5.16 -6.41 8.36
C GLU A 84 -5.07 -6.74 6.86
N ALA A 85 -3.86 -6.92 6.32
CA ALA A 85 -3.70 -7.34 4.92
C ALA A 85 -4.19 -8.77 4.68
N ILE A 86 -3.92 -9.69 5.61
CA ILE A 86 -4.40 -11.08 5.53
C ILE A 86 -5.93 -11.12 5.56
N ASP A 87 -6.55 -10.38 6.49
CA ASP A 87 -8.01 -10.31 6.63
C ASP A 87 -8.69 -9.67 5.39
N ALA A 88 -7.97 -8.82 4.65
CA ALA A 88 -8.39 -8.26 3.37
C ALA A 88 -8.15 -9.20 2.16
N GLU A 89 -7.74 -10.45 2.40
CA GLU A 89 -7.41 -11.47 1.40
C GLU A 89 -6.32 -11.05 0.41
N LEU A 90 -5.26 -10.40 0.91
CA LEU A 90 -4.20 -9.77 0.11
C LEU A 90 -2.81 -10.39 0.29
#